data_AF-A0A960JP40-F1
#
_entry.id   AF-A0A960JP40-F1
#
_cell.length_a   1.000
_cell.length_b   1.000
_cell.length_c   1.000
_cell.angle_alpha   90.00
_cell.angle_beta   90.00
_cell.angle_gamma   90.00
#
_symmetry.space_group_name_H-M   'P 1'
#
loop_
_entity.id
_entity.type
_entity.pdbx_description
1 polymer ?
#
loop_
_entity_poly.entity_id
_entity_poly.type
_entity_poly.pdbx_seq_one_letter_code
_entity_poly.pdbx_strand_id
1 'polypeptide(L)'
;MWQPLIPRLTQAGFRPITIDRRGHGASDRPHSGYDLDTLVGDVTDLIDQLGLDDISLLGHSFGALEAAALTARDHEGRVSCLVLSATITPCLQASETNPTGIPPEFLEAARGQISDDIGQWIVDNTAGYWGSGEMGRPVEHVWTQQALFDTPVRVLLALQETMSGADVRADLASIRVPTLVIHGSDDRSSPLDFTGRPTAELLPNGRLEVIDGAGHGLYASYHELYLQAIIEHLAARSVEPAR
;
A
#
# COMPACT_ATOMS: atom_id res chain seq x y z
N MET A 1 10.74 6.63 0.75
CA MET A 1 10.03 5.66 1.62
C MET A 1 10.91 4.46 1.97
N TRP A 2 11.26 3.60 1.02
CA TRP A 2 11.86 2.28 1.30
C TRP A 2 13.34 2.24 1.72
N GLN A 3 14.09 3.32 1.51
CA GLN A 3 15.54 3.37 1.74
C GLN A 3 15.99 2.83 3.11
N PRO A 4 15.33 3.15 4.24
CA PRO A 4 15.74 2.61 5.54
C PRO A 4 15.58 1.09 5.69
N LEU A 5 14.68 0.46 4.92
CA LEU A 5 14.40 -0.97 5.02
C LEU A 5 15.42 -1.82 4.26
N ILE A 6 16.00 -1.28 3.17
CA ILE A 6 16.86 -2.01 2.24
C ILE A 6 18.03 -2.71 2.96
N PRO A 7 18.84 -2.04 3.81
CA PRO A 7 19.99 -2.71 4.44
C PRO A 7 19.58 -3.89 5.31
N ARG A 8 18.46 -3.78 6.04
CA ARG A 8 17.98 -4.82 6.96
C ARG A 8 17.39 -6.01 6.21
N LEU A 9 16.64 -5.76 5.13
CA LEU A 9 16.15 -6.83 4.26
C LEU A 9 17.30 -7.57 3.56
N THR A 10 18.33 -6.84 3.09
CA THR A 10 19.53 -7.45 2.50
C THR A 10 20.31 -8.28 3.53
N GLN A 11 20.47 -7.78 4.76
CA GLN A 11 21.10 -8.56 5.85
C GLN A 11 20.32 -9.82 6.21
N ALA A 12 18.99 -9.79 6.08
CA ALA A 12 18.13 -10.95 6.25
C ALA A 12 18.14 -11.93 5.06
N GLY A 13 18.94 -11.66 4.01
CA GLY A 13 19.13 -12.56 2.87
C GLY A 13 18.20 -12.30 1.68
N PHE A 14 17.40 -11.24 1.71
CA PHE A 14 16.52 -10.88 0.59
C PHE A 14 17.24 -9.97 -0.42
N ARG A 15 16.67 -9.87 -1.63
CA ARG A 15 17.06 -8.91 -2.67
C ARG A 15 15.94 -7.86 -2.82
N PRO A 16 16.03 -6.70 -2.14
CA PRO A 16 15.03 -5.65 -2.28
C PRO A 16 15.08 -5.03 -3.69
N ILE A 17 13.92 -4.88 -4.31
CA ILE A 17 13.71 -4.14 -5.56
C ILE A 17 12.61 -3.11 -5.26
N THR A 18 12.93 -1.83 -5.42
CA THR A 18 11.98 -0.73 -5.19
C THR A 18 11.63 -0.05 -6.50
N ILE A 19 10.36 0.28 -6.67
CA ILE A 19 9.83 0.88 -7.90
C ILE A 19 9.34 2.30 -7.64
N ASP A 20 9.59 3.18 -8.60
CA ASP A 20 8.88 4.45 -8.70
C ASP A 20 7.69 4.23 -9.65
N ARG A 21 6.46 4.33 -9.12
CA ARG A 21 5.25 4.26 -9.95
C ARG A 21 5.28 5.37 -11.01
N ARG A 22 4.72 5.13 -12.21
CA ARG A 22 4.46 6.21 -13.16
C ARG A 22 3.87 7.43 -12.46
N GLY A 23 4.33 8.61 -12.83
CA GLY A 23 3.96 9.88 -12.19
C GLY A 23 4.76 10.24 -10.92
N HIS A 24 5.57 9.34 -10.38
CA HIS A 24 6.32 9.54 -9.14
C HIS A 24 7.84 9.43 -9.35
N GLY A 25 8.59 10.08 -8.47
CA GLY A 25 10.05 9.93 -8.39
C GLY A 25 10.74 10.15 -9.73
N ALA A 26 11.59 9.19 -10.11
CA ALA A 26 12.35 9.18 -11.34
C ALA A 26 11.57 8.67 -12.57
N SER A 27 10.36 8.12 -12.38
CA SER A 27 9.56 7.58 -13.48
C SER A 27 8.90 8.68 -14.32
N ASP A 28 8.53 8.31 -15.54
CA ASP A 28 7.83 9.17 -16.47
C ASP A 28 6.49 9.65 -15.91
N ARG A 29 6.03 10.82 -16.37
CA ARG A 29 4.79 11.47 -15.92
C ARG A 29 3.79 11.56 -17.08
N PRO A 30 3.27 10.42 -17.60
CA PRO A 30 2.31 10.43 -18.70
C PRO A 30 1.05 11.20 -18.34
N HIS A 31 0.25 11.55 -19.34
CA HIS A 31 -1.01 12.28 -19.13
C HIS A 31 -2.16 11.38 -18.64
N SER A 32 -2.05 10.06 -18.82
CA SER A 32 -3.12 9.09 -18.57
C SER A 32 -2.54 7.72 -18.16
N GLY A 33 -3.44 6.75 -17.92
CA GLY A 33 -3.09 5.38 -17.54
C GLY A 33 -2.76 5.25 -16.06
N TYR A 34 -3.57 5.88 -15.21
CA TYR A 34 -3.51 5.78 -13.75
C TYR A 34 -4.65 4.91 -13.19
N ASP A 35 -5.39 4.22 -14.05
CA ASP A 35 -6.31 3.15 -13.69
C ASP A 35 -5.55 1.93 -13.16
N LEU A 36 -6.24 1.11 -12.35
CA LEU A 36 -5.63 0.00 -11.64
C LEU A 36 -5.01 -1.04 -12.59
N ASP A 37 -5.65 -1.32 -13.72
CA ASP A 37 -5.18 -2.34 -14.67
C ASP A 37 -3.85 -1.92 -15.31
N THR A 38 -3.75 -0.66 -15.72
CA THR A 38 -2.50 -0.12 -16.28
C THR A 38 -1.38 -0.11 -15.23
N LEU A 39 -1.70 0.27 -13.99
CA LEU A 39 -0.72 0.33 -12.90
C LEU A 39 -0.21 -1.06 -12.48
N VAL A 40 -1.09 -2.06 -12.43
CA VAL A 40 -0.70 -3.46 -12.24
C VAL A 40 0.16 -3.94 -13.41
N GLY A 41 -0.22 -3.60 -14.65
CA GLY A 41 0.52 -3.93 -15.87
C GLY A 41 1.97 -3.45 -15.83
N ASP A 42 2.24 -2.23 -15.36
CA ASP A 42 3.62 -1.72 -15.23
C ASP A 42 4.50 -2.59 -14.35
N VAL A 43 3.95 -3.07 -13.23
CA VAL A 43 4.69 -3.90 -12.27
C VAL A 43 4.87 -5.31 -12.84
N THR A 44 3.87 -5.85 -13.51
CA THR A 44 3.96 -7.12 -14.24
C THR A 44 5.03 -7.06 -15.32
N ASP A 45 5.04 -6.02 -16.16
CA ASP A 45 6.04 -5.84 -17.22
C ASP A 45 7.46 -5.73 -16.63
N LEU A 46 7.62 -5.11 -15.47
CA LEU A 46 8.91 -5.05 -14.78
C LEU A 46 9.36 -6.43 -14.27
N ILE A 47 8.44 -7.21 -13.67
CA ILE A 47 8.69 -8.58 -13.22
C ILE A 47 9.17 -9.44 -14.41
N ASP A 48 8.50 -9.31 -15.56
CA ASP A 48 8.83 -10.02 -16.80
C ASP A 48 10.22 -9.62 -17.32
N GLN A 49 10.48 -8.32 -17.44
CA GLN A 49 11.75 -7.80 -17.96
C GLN A 49 12.94 -8.18 -17.10
N LEU A 50 12.75 -8.26 -15.78
CA LEU A 50 13.78 -8.67 -14.85
C LEU A 50 13.88 -10.19 -14.72
N GLY A 51 12.95 -10.95 -15.32
CA GLY A 51 12.88 -12.41 -15.24
C GLY A 51 12.75 -12.90 -13.80
N LEU A 52 11.89 -12.25 -13.01
CA LEU A 52 11.73 -12.59 -11.59
C LEU A 52 10.70 -13.71 -11.40
N ASP A 53 11.07 -14.70 -10.61
CA ASP A 53 10.22 -15.77 -10.10
C ASP A 53 10.32 -15.84 -8.57
N ASP A 54 9.36 -16.55 -7.94
CA ASP A 54 9.28 -16.74 -6.47
C ASP A 54 9.43 -15.43 -5.65
N ILE A 55 8.74 -14.38 -6.09
CA ILE A 55 8.84 -13.05 -5.49
C ILE A 55 7.94 -12.91 -4.27
N SER A 56 8.41 -12.10 -3.32
CA SER A 56 7.55 -11.55 -2.28
C SER A 56 7.16 -10.12 -2.67
N LEU A 57 5.86 -9.84 -2.71
CA LEU A 57 5.37 -8.52 -3.06
C LEU A 57 4.96 -7.75 -1.81
N LEU A 58 5.48 -6.53 -1.67
CA LEU A 58 5.13 -5.64 -0.57
C LEU A 58 4.54 -4.36 -1.13
N GLY A 59 3.28 -4.09 -0.79
CA GLY A 59 2.58 -2.87 -1.14
C GLY A 59 2.27 -2.03 0.10
N HIS A 60 2.42 -0.72 0.00
CA HIS A 60 2.00 0.22 1.06
C HIS A 60 0.96 1.19 0.53
N SER A 61 -0.13 1.39 1.28
CA SER A 61 -1.21 2.30 0.89
C SER A 61 -1.78 1.92 -0.48
N PHE A 62 -1.77 2.84 -1.46
CA PHE A 62 -2.12 2.53 -2.84
C PHE A 62 -1.32 1.36 -3.42
N GLY A 63 -0.05 1.21 -3.06
CA GLY A 63 0.77 0.07 -3.47
C GLY A 63 0.22 -1.27 -2.98
N ALA A 64 -0.52 -1.29 -1.86
CA ALA A 64 -1.18 -2.50 -1.37
C ALA A 64 -2.38 -2.88 -2.25
N LEU A 65 -3.12 -1.90 -2.79
CA LEU A 65 -4.17 -2.14 -3.78
C LEU A 65 -3.59 -2.77 -5.06
N GLU A 66 -2.51 -2.18 -5.61
CA GLU A 66 -1.82 -2.73 -6.77
C GLU A 66 -1.28 -4.14 -6.49
N ALA A 67 -0.67 -4.36 -5.32
CA ALA A 67 -0.11 -5.64 -4.95
C ALA A 67 -1.18 -6.74 -4.79
N ALA A 68 -2.33 -6.42 -4.20
CA ALA A 68 -3.44 -7.35 -4.10
C ALA A 68 -3.99 -7.73 -5.49
N ALA A 69 -4.25 -6.73 -6.34
CA ALA A 69 -4.76 -6.97 -7.70
C ALA A 69 -3.76 -7.76 -8.55
N LEU A 70 -2.46 -7.42 -8.51
CA LEU A 70 -1.42 -8.16 -9.21
C LEU A 70 -1.36 -9.61 -8.75
N THR A 71 -1.34 -9.85 -7.43
CA THR A 71 -1.26 -11.21 -6.88
C THR A 71 -2.47 -12.06 -7.27
N ALA A 72 -3.67 -11.49 -7.27
CA ALA A 72 -4.88 -12.19 -7.70
C ALA A 72 -4.89 -12.55 -9.19
N ARG A 73 -4.17 -11.77 -10.02
CA ARG A 73 -4.08 -11.92 -11.48
C ARG A 73 -2.81 -12.63 -11.94
N ASP A 74 -1.94 -13.02 -11.02
CA ASP A 74 -0.68 -13.68 -11.33
C ASP A 74 -0.89 -15.16 -11.68
N HIS A 75 -1.31 -15.39 -12.92
CA HIS A 75 -1.59 -16.73 -13.44
C HIS A 75 -0.33 -17.62 -13.56
N GLU A 76 0.86 -17.02 -13.56
CA GLU A 76 2.13 -17.75 -13.62
C GLU A 76 2.62 -18.20 -12.24
N GLY A 77 1.99 -17.76 -11.15
CA GLY A 77 2.35 -18.16 -9.79
C GLY A 77 3.74 -17.70 -9.36
N ARG A 78 4.16 -16.52 -9.82
CA ARG A 78 5.45 -15.88 -9.52
C ARG A 78 5.44 -15.24 -8.13
N VAL A 79 4.32 -14.69 -7.69
CA VAL A 79 4.15 -14.18 -6.33
C VAL A 79 3.94 -15.37 -5.40
N SER A 80 4.79 -15.52 -4.40
CA SER A 80 4.71 -16.60 -3.41
C SER A 80 4.45 -16.11 -1.99
N CYS A 81 4.50 -14.80 -1.76
CA CYS A 81 4.17 -14.17 -0.48
C CYS A 81 3.77 -12.71 -0.69
N LEU A 82 2.82 -12.22 0.11
CA LEU A 82 2.24 -10.89 -0.02
C LEU A 82 2.26 -10.14 1.32
N VAL A 83 2.69 -8.88 1.30
CA VAL A 83 2.58 -7.95 2.43
C VAL A 83 1.75 -6.74 1.99
N LEU A 84 0.64 -6.51 2.67
CA LEU A 84 -0.23 -5.35 2.50
C LEU A 84 -0.07 -4.44 3.73
N SER A 85 0.68 -3.35 3.56
CA SER A 85 0.95 -2.37 4.61
C SER A 85 0.02 -1.17 4.51
N ALA A 86 -0.62 -0.79 5.62
CA ALA A 86 -1.53 0.37 5.70
C ALA A 86 -2.49 0.42 4.49
N THR A 87 -3.10 -0.73 4.19
CA THR A 87 -3.81 -0.94 2.93
C THR A 87 -5.03 -0.04 2.82
N ILE A 88 -5.43 0.28 1.58
CA ILE A 88 -6.70 0.99 1.28
C ILE A 88 -7.79 0.04 0.77
N THR A 89 -7.48 -1.25 0.68
CA THR A 89 -8.41 -2.33 0.31
C THR A 89 -9.37 -2.60 1.48
N PRO A 90 -10.53 -3.26 1.30
CA PRO A 90 -10.96 -3.98 0.10
C PRO A 90 -11.81 -3.18 -0.89
N CYS A 91 -12.58 -2.19 -0.41
CA CYS A 91 -13.40 -1.29 -1.21
C CYS A 91 -13.77 -0.08 -0.35
N LEU A 92 -13.34 1.13 -0.75
CA LEU A 92 -13.54 2.34 0.04
C LEU A 92 -14.95 2.90 -0.10
N GLN A 93 -15.43 3.02 -1.34
CA GLN A 93 -16.66 3.75 -1.62
C GLN A 93 -17.91 2.98 -1.22
N ALA A 94 -18.88 3.69 -0.64
CA ALA A 94 -20.20 3.17 -0.35
C ALA A 94 -20.95 2.79 -1.63
N SER A 95 -21.64 1.66 -1.60
CA SER A 95 -22.53 1.20 -2.68
C SER A 95 -23.60 0.26 -2.13
N GLU A 96 -24.52 -0.21 -2.98
CA GLU A 96 -25.50 -1.23 -2.58
C GLU A 96 -24.84 -2.51 -2.03
N THR A 97 -23.65 -2.85 -2.54
CA THR A 97 -22.89 -4.03 -2.12
C THR A 97 -21.86 -3.71 -1.03
N ASN A 98 -21.63 -2.43 -0.71
CA ASN A 98 -20.74 -1.96 0.35
C ASN A 98 -21.42 -0.85 1.17
N PRO A 99 -22.48 -1.16 1.93
CA PRO A 99 -23.31 -0.14 2.59
C PRO A 99 -22.58 0.60 3.73
N THR A 100 -21.48 0.05 4.23
CA THR A 100 -20.64 0.65 5.28
C THR A 100 -19.45 1.42 4.72
N GLY A 101 -19.31 1.55 3.40
CA GLY A 101 -18.23 2.32 2.78
C GLY A 101 -18.35 3.82 3.02
N ILE A 102 -17.36 4.56 2.52
CA ILE A 102 -17.31 6.02 2.56
C ILE A 102 -18.25 6.59 1.49
N PRO A 103 -19.22 7.44 1.85
CA PRO A 103 -20.09 8.11 0.88
C PRO A 103 -19.30 8.81 -0.24
N PRO A 104 -19.71 8.66 -1.52
CA PRO A 104 -18.98 9.24 -2.66
C PRO A 104 -18.71 10.74 -2.54
N GLU A 105 -19.62 11.49 -1.94
CA GLU A 105 -19.48 12.93 -1.72
C GLU A 105 -18.31 13.29 -0.79
N PHE A 106 -17.96 12.43 0.16
CA PHE A 106 -16.80 12.67 1.04
C PHE A 106 -15.49 12.34 0.33
N LEU A 107 -15.46 11.32 -0.53
CA LEU A 107 -14.30 11.02 -1.37
C LEU A 107 -14.05 12.13 -2.39
N GLU A 108 -15.11 12.64 -3.02
CA GLU A 108 -15.02 13.78 -3.93
C GLU A 108 -14.58 15.06 -3.21
N ALA A 109 -15.07 15.31 -1.99
CA ALA A 109 -14.61 16.43 -1.18
C ALA A 109 -13.11 16.32 -0.82
N ALA A 110 -12.64 15.13 -0.43
CA ALA A 110 -11.23 14.88 -0.14
C ALA A 110 -10.35 15.11 -1.38
N ARG A 111 -10.83 14.69 -2.55
CA ARG A 111 -10.17 14.96 -3.84
C ARG A 111 -10.15 16.46 -4.16
N GLY A 112 -11.23 17.18 -3.87
CA GLY A 112 -11.33 18.63 -4.00
C GLY A 112 -10.32 19.39 -3.14
N GLN A 113 -10.12 18.98 -1.88
CA GLN A 113 -9.12 19.58 -1.00
C GLN A 113 -7.70 19.55 -1.57
N ILE A 114 -7.31 18.44 -2.20
CA ILE A 114 -6.01 18.30 -2.88
C ILE A 114 -5.91 19.25 -4.07
N SER A 115 -7.00 19.38 -4.85
CA SER A 115 -7.05 20.25 -6.03
C SER A 115 -7.01 21.74 -5.66
N ASP A 116 -7.65 22.11 -4.56
CA ASP A 116 -7.79 23.50 -4.13
C ASP A 116 -6.50 24.04 -3.50
N ASP A 117 -5.94 23.30 -2.54
CA ASP A 117 -4.69 23.65 -1.87
C ASP A 117 -4.00 22.41 -1.30
N ILE A 118 -3.13 21.80 -2.11
CA ILE A 118 -2.32 20.65 -1.67
C ILE A 118 -1.45 20.97 -0.45
N GLY A 119 -0.99 22.22 -0.29
CA GLY A 119 -0.15 22.62 0.85
C GLY A 119 -0.94 22.59 2.15
N GLN A 120 -2.14 23.20 2.15
CA GLN A 120 -3.04 23.17 3.30
C GLN A 120 -3.53 21.74 3.59
N TRP A 121 -3.86 20.97 2.55
CA TRP A 121 -4.24 19.56 2.70
C TRP A 121 -3.13 18.74 3.39
N ILE A 122 -1.86 18.94 3.03
CA ILE A 122 -0.73 18.27 3.70
C ILE A 122 -0.68 18.66 5.19
N VAL A 123 -0.81 19.95 5.51
CA VAL A 123 -0.79 20.44 6.89
C VAL A 123 -1.90 19.78 7.72
N ASP A 124 -3.12 19.78 7.20
CA ASP A 124 -4.30 19.28 7.91
C ASP A 124 -4.25 17.75 8.14
N ASN A 125 -3.64 17.01 7.21
CA ASN A 125 -3.57 15.55 7.26
C ASN A 125 -2.31 15.00 7.95
N THR A 126 -1.29 15.84 8.21
CA THR A 126 0.00 15.39 8.78
C THR A 126 -0.18 14.65 10.10
N ALA A 127 -0.98 15.18 11.04
CA ALA A 127 -1.17 14.53 12.34
C ALA A 127 -1.84 13.16 12.20
N GLY A 128 -2.86 13.05 11.34
CA GLY A 128 -3.56 11.79 11.09
C GLY A 128 -2.73 10.76 10.33
N TYR A 129 -1.78 11.19 9.51
CA TYR A 129 -0.84 10.31 8.81
C TYR A 129 0.13 9.62 9.78
N TRP A 130 0.57 10.30 10.83
CA TRP A 130 1.55 9.72 11.77
C TRP A 130 0.91 8.98 12.95
N GLY A 131 -0.33 9.33 13.32
CA GLY A 131 -1.04 8.76 14.47
C GLY A 131 -0.74 9.52 15.76
N SER A 132 -1.16 8.98 16.90
CA SER A 132 -1.01 9.58 18.24
C SER A 132 0.17 9.03 19.05
N GLY A 133 0.77 7.94 18.59
CA GLY A 133 1.94 7.31 19.21
C GLY A 133 3.25 7.95 18.78
N GLU A 134 4.17 7.14 18.25
CA GLU A 134 5.46 7.63 17.75
C GLU A 134 5.26 8.45 16.47
N MET A 135 5.52 9.74 16.57
CA MET A 135 5.58 10.63 15.41
C MET A 135 6.95 10.42 14.77
N GLY A 136 7.00 10.01 13.49
CA GLY A 136 8.26 9.81 12.77
C GLY A 136 9.24 10.99 12.96
N ARG A 137 10.53 10.77 12.76
CA ARG A 137 11.56 11.80 12.88
C ARG A 137 11.29 12.94 11.88
N PRO A 138 11.67 14.19 12.20
CA PRO A 138 11.41 15.34 11.32
C PRO A 138 11.86 15.15 9.86
N VAL A 139 12.96 14.41 9.64
CA VAL A 139 13.44 14.11 8.29
C VAL A 139 12.47 13.24 7.48
N GLU A 140 11.75 12.31 8.12
CA GLU A 140 10.74 11.48 7.46
C GLU A 140 9.49 12.27 7.11
N HIS A 141 9.12 13.27 7.93
CA HIS A 141 8.05 14.21 7.60
C HIS A 141 8.43 14.99 6.34
N VAL A 142 9.63 15.57 6.30
CA VAL A 142 10.12 16.33 5.15
C VAL A 142 10.14 15.48 3.89
N TRP A 143 10.69 14.26 3.93
CA TRP A 143 10.74 13.39 2.76
C TRP A 143 9.35 12.96 2.27
N THR A 144 8.42 12.73 3.18
CA THR A 144 7.04 12.33 2.83
C THR A 144 6.31 13.50 2.18
N GLN A 145 6.43 14.71 2.75
CA GLN A 145 5.86 15.92 2.18
C GLN A 145 6.48 16.25 0.81
N GLN A 146 7.80 16.13 0.68
CA GLN A 146 8.49 16.34 -0.59
C GLN A 146 8.02 15.38 -1.68
N ALA A 147 7.83 14.09 -1.36
CA ALA A 147 7.33 13.11 -2.32
C ALA A 147 5.92 13.47 -2.85
N LEU A 148 5.06 14.06 -2.01
CA LEU A 148 3.76 14.59 -2.43
C LEU A 148 3.92 15.80 -3.36
N PHE A 149 4.80 16.75 -3.03
CA PHE A 149 5.05 17.93 -3.86
C PHE A 149 5.74 17.62 -5.20
N ASP A 150 6.59 16.59 -5.26
CA ASP A 150 7.28 16.17 -6.48
C ASP A 150 6.35 15.40 -7.45
N THR A 151 5.18 15.00 -6.96
CA THR A 151 4.15 14.31 -7.75
C THR A 151 3.20 15.36 -8.33
N PRO A 152 3.02 15.43 -9.67
CA PRO A 152 2.11 16.41 -10.24
C PRO A 152 0.69 16.24 -9.70
N VAL A 153 0.02 17.33 -9.31
CA VAL A 153 -1.34 17.29 -8.71
C VAL A 153 -2.32 16.45 -9.54
N ARG A 154 -2.28 16.56 -10.88
CA ARG A 154 -3.13 15.74 -11.77
C ARG A 154 -2.98 14.22 -11.55
N VAL A 155 -1.78 13.76 -11.18
CA VAL A 155 -1.48 12.35 -10.90
C VAL A 155 -2.10 11.96 -9.57
N LEU A 156 -1.95 12.79 -8.54
CA LEU A 156 -2.57 12.56 -7.23
C LEU A 156 -4.10 12.48 -7.37
N LEU A 157 -4.71 13.38 -8.15
CA LEU A 157 -6.15 13.38 -8.41
C LEU A 157 -6.61 12.13 -9.17
N ALA A 158 -5.85 11.69 -10.19
CA ALA A 158 -6.18 10.47 -10.94
C ALA A 158 -6.08 9.21 -10.05
N LEU A 159 -5.10 9.15 -9.15
CA LEU A 159 -4.97 8.03 -8.21
C LEU A 159 -6.04 8.05 -7.13
N GLN A 160 -6.45 9.23 -6.67
CA GLN A 160 -7.61 9.38 -5.78
C GLN A 160 -8.90 8.84 -6.41
N GLU A 161 -9.12 9.13 -7.70
CA GLU A 161 -10.24 8.58 -8.45
C GLU A 161 -10.15 7.05 -8.55
N THR A 162 -8.99 6.50 -8.93
CA THR A 162 -8.78 5.06 -9.02
C THR A 162 -8.98 4.35 -7.69
N MET A 163 -8.41 4.86 -6.58
CA MET A 163 -8.58 4.20 -5.28
C MET A 163 -10.02 4.28 -4.76
N SER A 164 -10.71 5.39 -5.02
CA SER A 164 -12.09 5.58 -4.58
C SER A 164 -13.02 4.58 -5.28
N GLY A 165 -12.82 4.38 -6.58
CA GLY A 165 -13.63 3.47 -7.39
C GLY A 165 -13.23 1.99 -7.31
N ALA A 166 -12.09 1.66 -6.68
CA ALA A 166 -11.58 0.29 -6.65
C ALA A 166 -12.41 -0.63 -5.73
N ASP A 167 -12.74 -1.81 -6.25
CA ASP A 167 -13.29 -2.92 -5.48
C ASP A 167 -12.50 -4.19 -5.79
N VAL A 168 -11.65 -4.59 -4.85
CA VAL A 168 -10.79 -5.77 -4.96
C VAL A 168 -11.24 -6.89 -4.03
N ARG A 169 -12.50 -6.89 -3.57
CA ARG A 169 -13.02 -7.94 -2.68
C ARG A 169 -12.91 -9.33 -3.30
N ALA A 170 -13.22 -9.46 -4.59
CA ALA A 170 -13.10 -10.72 -5.31
C ALA A 170 -11.64 -11.16 -5.49
N ASP A 171 -10.76 -10.20 -5.77
CA ASP A 171 -9.32 -10.43 -5.90
C ASP A 171 -8.74 -10.94 -4.56
N LEU A 172 -9.00 -10.25 -3.45
CA LEU A 172 -8.56 -10.68 -2.12
C LEU A 172 -9.04 -12.10 -1.76
N ALA A 173 -10.30 -12.43 -2.07
CA ALA A 173 -10.87 -13.75 -1.83
C ALA A 173 -10.25 -14.85 -2.71
N SER A 174 -9.58 -14.50 -3.82
CA SER A 174 -8.91 -15.43 -4.73
C SER A 174 -7.44 -15.66 -4.38
N ILE A 175 -6.80 -14.76 -3.64
CA ILE A 175 -5.40 -14.88 -3.22
C ILE A 175 -5.21 -16.12 -2.33
N ARG A 176 -4.21 -16.95 -2.65
CA ARG A 176 -3.89 -18.19 -1.91
C ARG A 176 -2.52 -18.15 -1.25
N VAL A 177 -1.65 -17.22 -1.62
CA VAL A 177 -0.32 -17.12 -1.01
C VAL A 177 -0.43 -16.63 0.45
N PRO A 178 0.51 -17.00 1.32
CA PRO A 178 0.60 -16.41 2.66
C PRO A 178 0.61 -14.89 2.56
N THR A 179 -0.31 -14.23 3.28
CA THR A 179 -0.48 -12.79 3.23
C THR A 179 -0.43 -12.17 4.62
N LEU A 180 0.44 -11.18 4.81
CA LEU A 180 0.47 -10.32 5.99
C LEU A 180 -0.23 -9.01 5.67
N VAL A 181 -1.28 -8.67 6.42
CA VAL A 181 -1.79 -7.30 6.52
C VAL A 181 -1.18 -6.66 7.76
N ILE A 182 -0.37 -5.61 7.59
CA ILE A 182 0.25 -4.87 8.70
C ILE A 182 -0.25 -3.43 8.72
N HIS A 183 -0.82 -3.00 9.84
CA HIS A 183 -1.61 -1.77 9.87
C HIS A 183 -1.49 -1.06 11.23
N GLY A 184 -1.55 0.27 11.22
CA GLY A 184 -1.54 1.07 12.45
C GLY A 184 -2.93 1.19 13.08
N SER A 185 -3.05 1.15 14.41
CA SER A 185 -4.35 1.30 15.09
C SER A 185 -4.92 2.73 15.08
N ASP A 186 -4.09 3.75 14.82
CA ASP A 186 -4.49 5.17 14.71
C ASP A 186 -4.17 5.75 13.33
N ASP A 187 -4.21 4.91 12.29
CA ASP A 187 -4.14 5.35 10.90
C ASP A 187 -5.41 6.10 10.51
N ARG A 188 -5.31 7.42 10.29
CA ARG A 188 -6.45 8.24 9.84
C ARG A 188 -6.45 8.50 8.34
N SER A 189 -5.38 8.12 7.64
CA SER A 189 -5.34 8.18 6.17
C SER A 189 -6.06 6.97 5.58
N SER A 190 -5.86 5.79 6.18
CA SER A 190 -6.55 4.55 5.86
C SER A 190 -7.05 3.88 7.14
N PRO A 191 -8.23 4.27 7.66
CA PRO A 191 -8.76 3.75 8.91
C PRO A 191 -8.83 2.21 8.96
N LEU A 192 -8.22 1.62 9.99
CA LEU A 192 -8.06 0.16 10.15
C LEU A 192 -9.37 -0.61 9.98
N ASP A 193 -10.45 -0.15 10.60
CA ASP A 193 -11.72 -0.85 10.62
C ASP A 193 -12.47 -0.80 9.28
N PHE A 194 -12.14 0.16 8.41
CA PHE A 194 -12.68 0.24 7.06
C PHE A 194 -11.79 -0.46 6.03
N THR A 195 -10.53 -0.76 6.39
CA THR A 195 -9.52 -1.19 5.41
C THR A 195 -8.75 -2.44 5.83
N GLY A 196 -7.72 -2.31 6.68
CA GLY A 196 -6.85 -3.40 7.07
C GLY A 196 -7.58 -4.60 7.66
N ARG A 197 -8.55 -4.36 8.56
CA ARG A 197 -9.32 -5.43 9.21
C ARG A 197 -10.20 -6.21 8.21
N PRO A 198 -11.11 -5.58 7.44
CA PRO A 198 -11.90 -6.30 6.44
C PRO A 198 -11.05 -6.90 5.32
N THR A 199 -9.89 -6.31 4.98
CA THR A 199 -8.94 -6.92 4.04
C THR A 199 -8.43 -8.26 4.56
N ALA A 200 -7.98 -8.31 5.81
CA ALA A 200 -7.46 -9.54 6.42
C ALA A 200 -8.53 -10.63 6.52
N GLU A 201 -9.79 -10.26 6.79
CA GLU A 201 -10.92 -11.19 6.88
C GLU A 201 -11.27 -11.84 5.54
N LEU A 202 -11.03 -11.16 4.41
CA LEU A 202 -11.29 -11.70 3.07
C LEU A 202 -10.19 -12.63 2.57
N LEU A 203 -8.98 -12.54 3.12
CA LEU A 203 -7.81 -13.31 2.70
C LEU A 203 -7.83 -14.72 3.33
N PRO A 204 -7.92 -15.81 2.55
CA PRO A 204 -7.99 -17.16 3.10
C PRO A 204 -6.78 -17.58 3.93
N ASN A 205 -5.60 -17.09 3.54
CA ASN A 205 -4.32 -17.30 4.23
C ASN A 205 -3.74 -15.96 4.73
N GLY A 206 -4.64 -15.05 5.13
CA GLY A 206 -4.30 -13.73 5.67
C GLY A 206 -4.08 -13.75 7.18
N ARG A 207 -3.12 -12.97 7.66
CA ARG A 207 -3.01 -12.58 9.06
C ARG A 207 -2.96 -11.06 9.21
N LEU A 208 -3.59 -10.53 10.25
CA LEU A 208 -3.53 -9.12 10.60
C LEU A 208 -2.53 -8.90 11.74
N GLU A 209 -1.56 -8.02 11.50
CA GLU A 209 -0.65 -7.47 12.51
C GLU A 209 -1.02 -6.00 12.74
N VAL A 210 -1.45 -5.66 13.95
CA VAL A 210 -1.80 -4.27 14.32
C VAL A 210 -0.67 -3.68 15.15
N ILE A 211 -0.08 -2.57 14.68
CA ILE A 211 0.88 -1.80 15.46
C ILE A 211 0.12 -0.72 16.24
N ASP A 212 0.07 -0.88 17.56
CA ASP A 212 -0.69 0.04 18.42
C ASP A 212 -0.09 1.45 18.44
N GLY A 213 -0.95 2.46 18.28
CA GLY A 213 -0.58 3.88 18.23
C GLY A 213 0.02 4.36 16.90
N ALA A 214 0.34 3.44 15.98
CA ALA A 214 0.89 3.80 14.68
C ALA A 214 -0.18 4.38 13.75
N GLY A 215 0.20 5.41 12.98
CA GLY A 215 -0.57 5.90 11.84
C GLY A 215 -0.20 5.23 10.52
N HIS A 216 -0.53 5.89 9.42
CA HIS A 216 -0.20 5.49 8.05
C HIS A 216 1.32 5.38 7.83
N GLY A 217 2.12 6.27 8.41
CA GLY A 217 3.58 6.29 8.27
C GLY A 217 4.36 5.20 9.05
N LEU A 218 3.73 4.08 9.40
CA LEU A 218 4.28 3.05 10.31
C LEU A 218 5.64 2.47 9.88
N TYR A 219 5.97 2.47 8.58
CA TYR A 219 7.27 2.02 8.08
C TYR A 219 8.45 2.87 8.59
N ALA A 220 8.16 4.11 9.00
CA ALA A 220 9.13 5.07 9.52
C ALA A 220 9.00 5.26 11.03
N SER A 221 7.79 5.49 11.55
CA SER A 221 7.59 5.72 12.99
C SER A 221 7.80 4.49 13.85
N TYR A 222 7.40 3.31 13.37
CA TYR A 222 7.51 2.04 14.10
C TYR A 222 8.45 1.07 13.37
N HIS A 223 9.56 1.61 12.86
CA HIS A 223 10.45 0.95 11.90
C HIS A 223 10.90 -0.46 12.31
N GLU A 224 11.30 -0.66 13.57
CA GLU A 224 11.80 -1.95 14.04
C GLU A 224 10.69 -3.00 14.13
N LEU A 225 9.52 -2.66 14.68
CA LEU A 225 8.37 -3.57 14.73
C LEU A 225 7.89 -3.92 13.33
N TYR A 226 7.83 -2.92 12.46
CA TYR A 226 7.45 -3.06 11.06
C TYR A 226 8.39 -4.02 10.31
N LEU A 227 9.71 -3.79 10.40
CA LEU A 227 10.70 -4.65 9.77
C LEU A 227 10.69 -6.07 10.32
N GLN A 228 10.58 -6.23 11.65
CA GLN A 228 10.58 -7.54 12.28
C GLN A 228 9.40 -8.38 11.77
N ALA A 229 8.19 -7.83 11.78
CA ALA A 229 6.99 -8.52 11.31
C ALA A 229 7.09 -8.93 9.83
N ILE A 230 7.68 -8.09 8.98
CA ILE A 230 7.92 -8.40 7.58
C ILE A 230 8.95 -9.52 7.45
N ILE A 231 10.13 -9.39 8.06
CA ILE A 231 11.19 -10.39 7.94
C ILE A 231 10.71 -11.76 8.45
N GLU A 232 9.98 -11.81 9.55
CA GLU A 232 9.38 -13.03 10.07
C GLU A 232 8.39 -13.65 9.07
N HIS A 233 7.53 -12.83 8.46
CA HIS A 233 6.58 -13.31 7.46
C HIS A 233 7.28 -13.87 6.21
N LEU A 234 8.27 -13.13 5.70
CA LEU A 234 9.05 -13.54 4.53
C LEU A 234 9.87 -14.80 4.82
N ALA A 235 10.40 -14.96 6.04
CA ALA A 235 11.18 -16.13 6.44
C ALA A 235 10.32 -17.38 6.65
N ALA A 236 9.08 -17.23 7.14
CA ALA A 236 8.16 -18.35 7.32
C ALA A 236 7.82 -19.06 6.00
N ARG A 237 7.85 -18.33 4.88
CA ARG A 237 7.73 -18.89 3.52
C ARG A 237 8.81 -19.93 3.20
N SER A 238 10.04 -19.67 3.64
CA SER A 238 11.22 -20.49 3.30
C SER A 238 11.24 -21.87 3.98
N VAL A 239 10.29 -22.18 4.87
CA VAL A 239 10.27 -23.40 5.69
C VAL A 239 9.22 -24.41 5.22
N GLU A 240 8.23 -24.02 4.42
CA GLU A 240 7.27 -24.98 3.86
C GLU A 240 7.81 -25.59 2.55
N PRO A 241 8.00 -26.92 2.47
CA PRO A 241 8.41 -27.54 1.23
C PRO A 241 7.29 -27.41 0.19
N ALA A 242 7.66 -27.03 -1.03
CA ALA A 242 6.78 -27.08 -2.20
C ALA A 242 6.06 -28.43 -2.22
N ARG A 243 4.72 -28.40 -2.17
CA ARG A 243 3.87 -29.58 -2.31
C ARG A 243 3.71 -29.97 -3.77
#